data_AF-A0A535XB29-F1
#
_entry.id   AF-A0A535XB29-F1
#
_cell.length_a   1.000
_cell.length_b   1.000
_cell.length_c   1.000
_cell.angle_alpha   90.00
_cell.angle_beta   90.00
_cell.angle_gamma   90.00
#
_symmetry.space_group_name_H-M   'P 1'
#
loop_
_entity.id
_entity.type
_entity.pdbx_description
1 polymer ?
#
loop_
_entity_poly.entity_id
_entity_poly.type
_entity_poly.pdbx_seq_one_letter_code
_entity_poly.pdbx_strand_id
1 'polypeptide(L)'
;MDEITAPLVAVEWEDITAYSRTALPDDFEPYRLRKLTCGLLWKETADYVVVVGDYDITNEGRDYRHNDFHIIPRGVIRQLTYLRDAGSLVSLQVEAS
;
A
#
# COMPACT_ATOMS: atom_id res chain seq x y z
N MET A 1 -0.63 8.23 24.82
CA MET A 1 -0.79 7.92 23.39
C MET A 1 0.59 8.12 22.83
N ASP A 2 1.33 7.03 22.59
CA ASP A 2 2.69 7.13 22.09
C ASP A 2 2.65 7.83 20.74
N GLU A 3 3.37 8.94 20.60
CA GLU A 3 3.46 9.67 19.34
C GLU A 3 4.09 8.75 18.31
N ILE A 4 3.28 8.30 17.34
CA ILE A 4 3.78 7.60 16.18
C ILE A 4 4.56 8.63 15.35
N THR A 5 5.88 8.62 15.50
CA THR A 5 6.80 9.52 14.78
C THR A 5 7.04 9.12 13.33
N ALA A 6 6.61 7.92 12.94
CA ALA A 6 6.76 7.42 11.57
C ALA A 6 5.74 8.08 10.62
N PRO A 7 6.15 8.57 9.43
CA PRO A 7 5.23 9.15 8.46
C PRO A 7 4.18 8.15 7.96
N LEU A 8 2.96 8.61 7.72
CA LEU A 8 1.95 7.86 6.98
C LEU A 8 2.21 7.98 5.48
N VAL A 9 2.08 6.87 4.76
CA VAL A 9 2.31 6.80 3.31
C VAL A 9 1.23 6.00 2.59
N ALA A 10 1.02 6.33 1.32
CA ALA A 10 0.31 5.51 0.35
C ALA A 10 1.29 5.15 -0.78
N VAL A 11 1.44 3.85 -1.05
CA VAL A 11 2.38 3.30 -2.04
C VAL A 11 1.58 2.60 -3.13
N GLU A 12 1.62 3.15 -4.34
CA GLU A 12 1.16 2.45 -5.54
C GLU A 12 2.32 1.63 -6.10
N TRP A 13 2.10 0.34 -6.29
CA TRP A 13 3.12 -0.59 -6.77
C TRP A 13 2.53 -1.70 -7.65
N GLU A 14 3.41 -2.34 -8.41
CA GLU A 14 3.05 -3.44 -9.30
C GLU A 14 3.39 -4.81 -8.67
N ASP A 15 2.40 -5.68 -8.55
CA ASP A 15 2.57 -7.05 -8.07
C ASP A 15 3.20 -7.92 -9.15
N ILE A 16 4.53 -7.85 -9.23
CA ILE A 16 5.31 -8.64 -10.19
C ILE A 16 5.25 -10.14 -9.92
N THR A 17 4.86 -10.57 -8.72
CA THR A 17 4.73 -12.01 -8.41
C THR A 17 3.59 -12.63 -9.19
N ALA A 18 2.58 -11.83 -9.56
CA ALA A 18 1.51 -12.27 -10.43
C ALA A 18 1.99 -12.71 -11.83
N TYR A 19 3.14 -12.23 -12.32
CA TYR A 19 3.73 -12.69 -13.58
C TYR A 19 4.29 -14.11 -13.52
N SER A 20 4.65 -14.59 -12.33
CA SER A 20 5.11 -15.97 -12.13
C SER A 20 3.96 -16.97 -11.93
N ARG A 21 2.71 -16.52 -11.96
CA ARG A 21 1.56 -17.42 -11.85
C ARG A 21 1.55 -18.34 -13.06
N THR A 22 1.53 -19.63 -12.78
CA THR A 22 1.48 -20.70 -13.79
C THR A 22 0.20 -20.64 -14.64
N ALA A 23 -0.82 -19.92 -14.17
CA ALA A 23 -2.01 -19.57 -14.93
C ALA A 23 -2.50 -18.16 -14.53
N LEU A 24 -2.69 -17.30 -15.53
CA LEU A 24 -3.54 -16.12 -15.41
C LEU A 24 -4.93 -16.52 -15.95
N PRO A 25 -6.02 -16.24 -15.21
CA PRO A 25 -7.38 -16.48 -15.71
C PRO A 25 -7.65 -15.73 -17.02
N ASP A 26 -8.56 -16.25 -17.85
CA ASP A 26 -8.95 -15.59 -19.11
C ASP A 26 -9.61 -14.21 -18.90
N ASP A 27 -10.18 -13.97 -17.71
CA ASP A 27 -10.72 -12.68 -17.27
C ASP A 27 -9.70 -11.80 -16.54
N PHE A 28 -8.40 -12.11 -16.65
CA PHE A 28 -7.38 -11.36 -15.97
C PHE A 28 -7.24 -9.96 -16.55
N GLU A 29 -7.57 -8.97 -15.72
CA GLU A 29 -7.42 -7.57 -16.08
C GLU A 29 -6.07 -7.01 -15.60
N PRO A 30 -5.30 -6.30 -16.45
CA PRO A 30 -3.98 -5.75 -16.08
C PRO A 30 -3.99 -4.84 -14.86
N TYR A 31 -5.10 -4.15 -14.58
CA TYR A 31 -5.22 -3.32 -13.38
C TYR A 31 -5.10 -4.13 -12.08
N ARG A 32 -5.36 -5.45 -12.10
CA ARG A 32 -5.20 -6.34 -10.94
C ARG A 32 -3.75 -6.45 -10.46
N LEU A 33 -2.78 -6.07 -11.31
CA LEU A 33 -1.36 -5.96 -10.96
C LEU A 33 -1.07 -4.69 -10.15
N ARG A 34 -1.88 -3.63 -10.27
CA ARG A 34 -1.70 -2.41 -9.50
C ARG A 34 -2.23 -2.59 -8.09
N LYS A 35 -1.38 -2.37 -7.11
CA LYS A 35 -1.68 -2.47 -5.68
C LYS A 35 -1.48 -1.10 -5.04
N LEU A 36 -2.31 -0.81 -4.05
CA LEU A 36 -2.18 0.35 -3.18
C LEU A 36 -2.02 -0.15 -1.75
N THR A 37 -0.90 0.19 -1.13
CA THR A 37 -0.64 -0.11 0.29
C THR A 37 -0.54 1.19 1.05
N CYS A 38 -1.38 1.36 2.08
CA CYS A 38 -1.35 2.52 2.97
C CYS A 38 -0.91 2.08 4.37
N GLY A 39 -0.18 2.95 5.08
CA GLY A 39 0.22 2.67 6.45
C GLY A 39 1.42 3.48 6.89
N LEU A 40 2.07 3.03 7.95
CA LEU A 40 3.26 3.69 8.51
C LEU A 40 4.50 3.29 7.72
N LEU A 41 5.27 4.29 7.29
CA LEU A 41 6.58 4.07 6.70
C LEU A 41 7.58 3.71 7.79
N TRP A 42 7.79 2.41 7.97
CA TRP A 42 8.68 1.89 9.00
C TRP A 42 10.16 1.95 8.59
N LYS A 43 10.45 1.65 7.32
CA LYS A 43 11.81 1.69 6.79
C LYS A 43 11.83 2.12 5.33
N GLU A 44 12.79 2.95 4.98
CA GLU A 44 13.03 3.39 3.62
C GLU A 44 14.51 3.17 3.28
N THR A 45 14.78 2.53 2.14
CA THR A 45 16.13 2.28 1.64
C THR A 45 16.23 2.63 0.16
N ALA A 46 17.43 2.52 -0.40
CA ALA A 46 17.68 2.64 -1.83
C ALA A 46 17.01 1.52 -2.65
N ASP A 47 16.80 0.34 -2.06
CA ASP A 47 16.33 -0.86 -2.77
C ASP A 47 14.85 -1.18 -2.51
N TYR A 48 14.34 -0.85 -1.32
CA TYR A 48 12.99 -1.18 -0.90
C TYR A 48 12.44 -0.23 0.17
N VAL A 49 11.11 -0.25 0.33
CA VAL A 49 10.40 0.39 1.45
C VAL A 49 9.65 -0.67 2.26
N VAL A 50 9.46 -0.42 3.55
CA VAL A 50 8.65 -1.24 4.46
C VAL A 50 7.50 -0.41 4.97
N VAL A 51 6.28 -0.84 4.66
CA VAL A 51 5.04 -0.20 5.11
C VAL A 51 4.34 -1.14 6.09
N VAL A 52 4.15 -0.70 7.32
CA VAL A 52 3.31 -1.41 8.29
C VAL A 52 1.87 -1.03 7.99
N GLY A 53 1.09 -2.00 7.51
CA GLY A 53 -0.29 -1.77 7.12
C GLY A 53 -1.14 -1.53 8.36
N ASP A 54 -1.88 -0.43 8.37
CA ASP A 54 -2.90 -0.19 9.38
C ASP A 54 -4.24 -0.64 8.80
N TYR A 55 -4.61 -1.89 9.11
CA TYR A 55 -5.93 -2.43 8.76
C TYR A 55 -6.99 -2.05 9.81
N ASP A 56 -6.60 -1.49 10.96
CA ASP A 56 -7.53 -1.12 12.05
C ASP A 56 -8.41 0.06 11.63
N ILE A 57 -7.91 0.98 10.80
CA ILE A 57 -8.69 2.10 10.23
C ILE A 57 -9.96 1.62 9.51
N THR A 58 -9.94 0.41 8.94
CA THR A 58 -11.10 -0.16 8.21
C THR A 58 -11.90 -1.20 9.00
N ASN A 59 -11.44 -1.61 10.19
CA ASN A 59 -11.95 -2.78 10.92
C ASN A 59 -12.48 -2.47 12.33
N GLU A 60 -12.83 -1.22 12.63
CA GLU A 60 -13.44 -0.85 13.93
C GLU A 60 -14.51 -1.87 14.37
N GLY A 61 -14.32 -2.48 15.54
CA GLY A 61 -15.25 -3.43 16.15
C GLY A 61 -15.15 -4.88 15.68
N ARG A 62 -14.22 -5.21 14.77
CA ARG A 62 -13.82 -6.58 14.46
C ARG A 62 -12.46 -6.81 15.11
N ASP A 63 -12.31 -7.85 15.92
CA ASP A 63 -11.12 -8.18 16.73
C ASP A 63 -9.91 -8.61 15.85
N TYR A 64 -9.72 -7.93 14.71
CA TYR A 64 -8.91 -8.33 13.57
C TYR A 64 -7.51 -7.76 13.71
N ARG A 65 -6.67 -8.42 14.51
CA ARG A 65 -5.30 -7.99 14.84
C ARG A 65 -4.27 -8.51 13.82
N HIS A 66 -4.41 -8.18 12.55
CA HIS A 66 -3.38 -8.47 11.57
C HIS A 66 -2.42 -7.28 11.44
N ASN A 67 -1.28 -7.38 12.12
CA ASN A 67 -0.15 -6.46 11.95
C ASN A 67 0.74 -6.95 10.81
N ASP A 68 0.21 -6.93 9.58
CA ASP A 68 0.98 -7.30 8.41
C ASP A 68 1.79 -6.08 7.91
N PHE A 69 2.99 -6.33 7.40
CA PHE A 69 3.81 -5.32 6.74
C PHE A 69 4.15 -5.75 5.32
N HIS A 70 4.34 -4.76 4.45
CA HIS A 70 4.74 -4.97 3.07
C HIS A 70 6.19 -4.53 2.89
N ILE A 71 7.03 -5.41 2.34
CA ILE A 71 8.33 -5.04 1.79
C ILE A 71 8.14 -4.84 0.28
N ILE A 72 8.27 -3.59 -0.18
CA ILE A 72 7.99 -3.22 -1.57
C ILE A 72 9.30 -2.80 -2.24
N PRO A 73 9.82 -3.55 -3.23
CA PRO A 73 11.01 -3.18 -3.98
C PRO A 73 10.80 -1.87 -4.74
N ARG A 74 11.82 -0.99 -4.77
CA ARG A 74 11.73 0.32 -5.45
C ARG A 74 11.41 0.21 -6.94
N GLY A 75 11.93 -0.82 -7.61
CA GLY A 75 11.71 -1.04 -9.04
C GLY A 75 10.25 -1.33 -9.41
N VAL A 76 9.39 -1.67 -8.44
CA VAL A 76 7.95 -1.90 -8.68
C VAL A 76 7.06 -0.77 -8.17
N ILE A 77 7.62 0.22 -7.48
CA ILE A 77 6.87 1.36 -6.97
C ILE A 77 6.60 2.31 -8.14
N ARG A 78 5.31 2.57 -8.38
CA ARG A 78 4.85 3.55 -9.35
C ARG A 78 4.76 4.94 -8.71
N GLN A 79 4.29 5.00 -7.47
CA GLN A 79 4.15 6.24 -6.73
C GLN A 79 4.27 6.00 -5.22
N LEU A 80 5.02 6.88 -4.53
CA LEU A 80 5.10 6.94 -3.07
C LEU A 80 4.61 8.33 -2.62
N THR A 81 3.49 8.36 -1.91
CA THR A 81 2.86 9.59 -1.43
C THR A 81 2.94 9.64 0.10
N TYR A 82 3.56 10.68 0.64
CA TYR A 82 3.53 10.95 2.08
C TYR A 82 2.22 11.65 2.43
N LEU A 83 1.42 11.00 3.28
CA LEU A 83 0.16 11.50 3.79
C LEU A 83 0.48 12.44 4.95
N ARG A 84 0.42 13.75 4.71
CA ARG A 84 0.62 14.76 5.78
C ARG A 84 -0.60 14.79 6.70
N ASP A 85 -0.37 15.31 7.92
CA ASP A 85 -1.32 15.54 9.02
C ASP A 85 -2.77 15.75 8.58
N ALA A 86 -3.70 15.15 9.34
CA ALA A 86 -5.17 15.05 9.16
C ALA A 86 -5.88 16.28 8.57
N GLY A 87 -5.60 16.60 7.31
CA GLY A 87 -6.13 17.73 6.57
C GLY A 87 -6.83 17.23 5.33
N SER A 88 -8.15 17.03 5.44
CA SER A 88 -9.07 16.60 4.38
C SER A 88 -8.81 15.20 3.82
N LEU A 89 -9.77 14.28 4.00
CA LEU A 89 -9.91 13.08 3.18
C LEU A 89 -9.76 13.48 1.70
N VAL A 90 -8.67 13.07 1.05
CA VAL A 90 -8.49 13.26 -0.38
C VAL A 90 -8.92 11.95 -1.04
N SER A 91 -10.06 11.96 -1.73
CA SER A 91 -10.36 10.84 -2.62
C SER A 91 -9.32 10.84 -3.74
N LEU A 92 -8.73 9.68 -4.02
CA LEU A 92 -7.96 9.49 -5.24
C LEU A 92 -8.96 9.60 -6.39
N GLN A 93 -8.97 10.74 -7.08
CA GLN A 93 -9.76 10.90 -8.30
C GLN A 93 -9.18 9.97 -9.35
N VAL A 94 -9.90 8.89 -9.62
CA VAL A 94 -9.60 8.01 -10.75
C VAL A 94 -10.10 8.73 -12.00
N GLU A 95 -9.20 9.30 -12.79
CA GLU A 95 -9.54 9.74 -14.13
C GLU A 95 -9.76 8.49 -15.00
N ALA A 96 -11.03 8.24 -15.32
CA ALA A 96 -11.39 7.26 -16.35
C ALA A 96 -10.92 7.80 -17.70
N SER A 97 -9.97 7.10 -18.32
CA SER A 97 -9.53 7.32 -19.69
C SER A 97 -10.49 6.68 -20.68
#